data_AF-A6X6F1-F1
#
_entry.id   AF-A6X6F1-F1
#
_cell.length_a   1.000
_cell.length_b   1.000
_cell.length_c   1.000
_cell.angle_alpha   90.00
_cell.angle_beta   90.00
_cell.angle_gamma   90.00
#
_symmetry.space_group_name_H-M   'P 1'
#
loop_
_entity.id
_entity.type
_entity.pdbx_description
1 polymer ?
#
loop_
_entity_poly.entity_id
_entity_poly.type
_entity_poly.pdbx_seq_one_letter_code
_entity_poly.pdbx_strand_id
1 'polypeptide(L)'
;MPVIGSCNLTYSNEERLKKLMILALDGDKAAYRTLLEDLSRRLKPYFLRRLFGDKSQAEDLIQETLLAIHTRRITYDRGMAFLPWVNGIAHHKLVDHLRRHGRETATPLEEDVPVSDDAEAADARMDVDRMLSSVSERTAGLIRKVKIEGQSIDEAARDTGLSQSAVKVAIHRGLATIAKRFGGKGHDR
;
A
#
# COMPACT_ATOMS: atom_id res chain seq x y z
N MET A 1 -29.60 2.00 19.41
CA MET A 1 -28.23 2.26 19.90
C MET A 1 -27.25 1.83 18.82
N PRO A 2 -26.65 2.74 18.04
CA PRO A 2 -25.72 2.36 16.99
C PRO A 2 -24.25 2.57 17.42
N VAL A 3 -23.40 1.70 16.90
CA VAL A 3 -22.00 1.50 17.21
C VAL A 3 -21.15 2.47 16.38
N ILE A 4 -20.44 3.39 17.05
CA ILE A 4 -19.49 4.31 16.44
C ILE A 4 -18.09 3.68 16.59
N GLY A 5 -17.43 3.28 15.50
CA GLY A 5 -16.06 2.78 15.64
C GLY A 5 -15.40 2.18 14.41
N SER A 6 -15.10 2.94 13.36
CA SER A 6 -14.14 2.46 12.33
C SER A 6 -13.30 3.53 11.61
N CYS A 7 -13.69 4.82 11.62
CA CYS A 7 -12.97 5.84 10.82
C CYS A 7 -11.80 6.56 11.54
N ASN A 8 -11.66 6.44 12.87
CA ASN A 8 -10.56 7.06 13.66
C ASN A 8 -9.26 6.24 13.71
N LEU A 9 -9.28 4.99 13.25
CA LEU A 9 -8.18 4.04 13.52
C LEU A 9 -7.00 4.19 12.55
N THR A 10 -7.24 4.62 11.32
CA THR A 10 -6.21 4.66 10.25
C THR A 10 -5.31 5.89 10.35
N TYR A 11 -5.87 7.08 10.62
CA TYR A 11 -5.10 8.31 10.86
C TYR A 11 -4.24 8.19 12.14
N SER A 12 -4.83 7.67 13.21
CA SER A 12 -4.13 7.41 14.47
C SER A 12 -2.95 6.44 14.30
N ASN A 13 -3.12 5.39 13.48
CA ASN A 13 -2.05 4.42 13.25
C ASN A 13 -0.92 4.94 12.34
N GLU A 14 -1.23 5.72 11.29
CA GLU A 14 -0.23 6.41 10.45
C GLU A 14 0.65 7.35 11.28
N GLU A 15 0.03 8.24 12.05
CA GLU A 15 0.72 9.22 12.88
C GLU A 15 1.58 8.55 13.97
N ARG A 16 1.05 7.48 14.58
CA ARG A 16 1.79 6.69 15.57
C ARG A 16 3.02 6.01 14.98
N LEU A 17 2.89 5.36 13.82
CA LEU A 17 4.03 4.71 13.15
C LEU A 17 5.06 5.73 12.67
N LYS A 18 4.61 6.87 12.14
CA LYS A 18 5.48 8.01 11.81
C LYS A 18 6.23 8.52 13.03
N LYS A 19 5.57 8.68 14.18
CA LYS A 19 6.20 9.10 15.44
C LYS A 19 7.28 8.11 15.88
N LEU A 20 6.99 6.81 15.85
CA LEU A 20 7.97 5.77 16.17
C LEU A 20 9.19 5.81 15.25
N MET A 21 8.99 6.06 13.94
CA MET A 21 10.08 6.23 12.99
C MET A 21 10.94 7.47 13.31
N ILE A 22 10.33 8.60 13.65
CA ILE A 22 11.07 9.82 14.00
C ILE A 22 11.91 9.58 15.26
N LEU A 23 11.34 9.00 16.31
CA LEU A 23 12.07 8.64 17.53
C LEU A 23 13.22 7.67 17.24
N ALA A 24 13.00 6.68 16.37
CA ALA A 24 14.03 5.75 15.94
C ALA A 24 15.19 6.46 15.20
N LEU A 25 14.89 7.47 14.38
CA LEU A 25 15.91 8.30 13.72
C LEU A 25 16.68 9.17 14.72
N ASP A 26 16.05 9.57 15.81
CA ASP A 26 16.66 10.30 16.92
C ASP A 26 17.41 9.38 17.92
N GLY A 27 17.49 8.07 17.63
CA GLY A 27 18.31 7.10 18.37
C GLY A 27 17.55 6.20 19.35
N ASP A 28 16.22 6.31 19.44
CA ASP A 28 15.40 5.47 20.31
C ASP A 28 15.28 4.04 19.76
N LYS A 29 16.07 3.14 20.34
CA LYS A 29 16.09 1.71 19.99
C LYS A 29 14.77 1.00 20.34
N ALA A 30 14.07 1.42 21.40
CA ALA A 30 12.82 0.80 21.81
C ALA A 30 11.70 1.17 20.83
N ALA A 31 11.60 2.45 20.46
CA ALA A 31 10.68 2.91 19.43
C ALA A 31 10.93 2.19 18.09
N TYR A 32 12.20 1.99 17.72
CA TYR A 32 12.55 1.28 16.51
C TYR A 32 12.12 -0.20 16.53
N ARG A 33 12.32 -0.88 17.67
CA ARG A 33 11.86 -2.26 17.84
C ARG A 33 10.34 -2.36 17.70
N THR A 34 9.59 -1.50 18.41
CA THR A 34 8.13 -1.45 18.33
C THR A 34 7.65 -1.19 16.90
N LEU A 35 8.32 -0.28 16.19
CA LEU A 35 8.03 0.01 14.79
C LEU A 35 8.16 -1.24 13.91
N LEU A 36 9.26 -1.99 14.02
CA LEU A 36 9.48 -3.19 13.21
C LEU A 36 8.45 -4.29 13.51
N GLU A 37 8.09 -4.48 14.78
CA GLU A 37 7.07 -5.45 15.20
C GLU A 37 5.69 -5.09 14.62
N ASP A 38 5.31 -3.81 14.66
CA ASP A 38 4.06 -3.33 14.08
C ASP A 38 4.03 -3.45 12.56
N LEU A 39 5.14 -3.12 11.89
CA LEU A 39 5.27 -3.25 10.45
C LEU A 39 5.18 -4.70 10.01
N SER A 40 5.81 -5.62 10.74
CA SER A 40 5.71 -7.07 10.48
C SER A 40 4.25 -7.54 10.51
N ARG A 41 3.51 -7.20 11.58
CA ARG A 41 2.08 -7.53 11.72
C ARG A 41 1.24 -6.95 10.57
N ARG A 42 1.56 -5.73 10.13
CA ARG A 42 0.85 -5.05 9.04
C ARG A 42 1.17 -5.61 7.66
N LEU A 43 2.41 -6.02 7.42
CA LEU A 43 2.88 -6.53 6.13
C LEU A 43 2.45 -7.98 5.88
N LYS A 44 2.26 -8.77 6.94
CA LYS A 44 1.84 -10.18 6.83
C LYS A 44 0.58 -10.40 5.99
N PRO A 45 -0.59 -9.80 6.31
CA PRO A 45 -1.78 -9.96 5.48
C PRO A 45 -1.62 -9.33 4.08
N TYR A 46 -0.79 -8.29 3.94
CA TYR A 46 -0.52 -7.65 2.65
C TYR A 46 0.15 -8.61 1.65
N PHE A 47 1.17 -9.35 2.09
CA PHE A 47 1.90 -10.30 1.26
C PHE A 47 1.14 -11.61 1.09
N LEU A 48 0.54 -12.17 2.15
CA LEU A 48 -0.25 -13.40 2.05
C LEU A 48 -1.35 -13.30 1.00
N ARG A 49 -2.07 -12.17 0.94
CA ARG A 49 -3.13 -11.95 -0.04
C ARG A 49 -2.61 -11.91 -1.49
N ARG A 50 -1.37 -11.46 -1.70
CA ARG A 50 -0.78 -11.27 -3.04
C ARG A 50 0.07 -12.46 -3.50
N LEU A 51 0.35 -13.38 -2.59
CA LEU A 51 1.06 -14.62 -2.85
C LEU A 51 0.14 -15.84 -2.68
N PHE A 52 -1.18 -15.65 -2.86
CA PHE A 52 -2.17 -16.73 -2.80
C PHE A 52 -2.10 -17.60 -1.54
N GLY A 53 -1.73 -17.00 -0.41
CA GLY A 53 -1.61 -17.68 0.88
C GLY A 53 -0.28 -18.38 1.13
N ASP A 54 0.71 -18.29 0.25
CA ASP A 54 2.06 -18.83 0.48
C ASP A 54 2.72 -18.13 1.67
N LYS A 55 2.79 -18.87 2.80
CA LYS A 55 3.33 -18.35 4.06
C LYS A 55 4.84 -18.18 4.01
N SER A 56 5.56 -19.07 3.34
CA SER A 56 7.02 -19.03 3.29
C SER A 56 7.47 -17.80 2.51
N GLN A 57 6.92 -17.61 1.30
CA GLN A 57 7.25 -16.47 0.46
C GLN A 57 6.81 -15.14 1.10
N ALA A 58 5.68 -15.14 1.80
CA ALA A 58 5.24 -13.97 2.54
C ALA A 58 6.20 -13.63 3.70
N GLU A 59 6.65 -14.61 4.48
CA GLU A 59 7.60 -14.38 5.57
C GLU A 59 8.95 -13.87 5.07
N ASP A 60 9.45 -14.40 3.96
CA ASP A 60 10.67 -13.93 3.32
C ASP A 60 10.54 -12.48 2.83
N LEU A 61 9.44 -12.14 2.14
CA LEU A 61 9.18 -10.78 1.70
C LEU A 61 9.02 -9.78 2.84
N ILE A 62 8.42 -10.19 3.97
CA ILE A 62 8.34 -9.35 5.17
C ILE A 62 9.75 -9.04 5.65
N GLN A 63 10.60 -10.06 5.82
CA GLN A 63 11.97 -9.88 6.29
C GLN A 63 12.78 -8.98 5.35
N GLU A 64 12.74 -9.25 4.04
CA GLU A 64 13.40 -8.41 3.04
C GLU A 64 12.93 -6.95 3.07
N THR A 65 11.63 -6.73 3.31
CA THR A 65 11.04 -5.39 3.39
C THR A 65 11.51 -4.66 4.65
N LEU A 66 11.50 -5.33 5.81
CA LEU A 66 11.97 -4.76 7.07
C LEU A 66 13.47 -4.42 7.01
N LEU A 67 14.28 -5.28 6.38
CA LEU A 67 15.69 -5.00 6.11
C LEU A 67 15.87 -3.79 5.19
N ALA A 68 15.08 -3.68 4.12
CA ALA A 68 15.14 -2.52 3.23
C ALA A 68 14.73 -1.22 3.94
N ILE A 69 13.72 -1.27 4.81
CA ILE A 69 13.33 -0.14 5.68
C ILE A 69 14.47 0.22 6.61
N HIS A 70 15.12 -0.75 7.26
CA HIS A 70 16.29 -0.51 8.10
C HIS A 70 17.36 0.26 7.35
N THR A 71 17.79 -0.24 6.18
CA THR A 71 18.88 0.35 5.41
C THR A 71 18.54 1.74 4.88
N ARG A 72 17.28 1.97 4.51
CA ARG A 72 16.83 3.25 3.93
C ARG A 72 16.29 4.24 4.96
N ARG A 73 16.18 3.88 6.24
CA ARG A 73 15.53 4.73 7.25
C ARG A 73 16.09 6.14 7.31
N ILE A 74 17.41 6.30 7.16
CA ILE A 74 18.08 7.59 7.21
C ILE A 74 17.73 8.52 6.04
N THR A 75 17.19 7.98 4.95
CA THR A 75 16.74 8.76 3.78
C THR A 75 15.27 9.12 3.86
N TYR A 76 14.57 8.72 4.93
CA TYR A 76 13.17 9.07 5.14
C TYR A 76 13.02 10.56 5.43
N ASP A 77 12.21 11.23 4.61
CA ASP A 77 11.82 12.61 4.83
C ASP A 77 10.72 12.70 5.90
N ARG A 78 11.02 13.40 7.01
CA ARG A 78 10.10 13.61 8.14
C ARG A 78 8.82 14.35 7.72
N GLY A 79 8.86 15.14 6.64
CA GLY A 79 7.71 15.83 6.06
C GLY A 79 6.74 14.90 5.33
N MET A 80 7.18 13.72 4.90
CA MET A 80 6.34 12.78 4.17
C MET A 80 5.45 11.92 5.07
N ALA A 81 4.46 11.27 4.46
CA ALA A 81 3.69 10.22 5.09
C ALA A 81 4.52 8.92 5.14
N PHE A 82 4.44 8.22 6.26
CA PHE A 82 5.25 7.05 6.57
C PHE A 82 4.73 5.78 5.90
N LEU A 83 3.44 5.46 6.03
CA LEU A 83 2.93 4.21 5.45
C LEU A 83 2.98 4.20 3.91
N PRO A 84 2.77 5.31 3.18
CA PRO A 84 3.01 5.34 1.75
C PRO A 84 4.47 5.05 1.36
N TRP A 85 5.44 5.51 2.15
CA TRP A 85 6.86 5.21 1.95
C TRP A 85 7.16 3.72 2.18
N VAL A 86 6.65 3.14 3.28
CA VAL A 86 6.76 1.71 3.58
C VAL A 86 6.10 0.86 2.48
N ASN A 87 4.87 1.20 2.09
CA ASN A 87 4.13 0.49 1.06
C ASN A 87 4.88 0.53 -0.29
N GLY A 88 5.58 1.63 -0.62
CA GLY A 88 6.43 1.71 -1.80
C GLY A 88 7.58 0.71 -1.79
N ILE A 89 8.21 0.49 -0.63
CA ILE A 89 9.28 -0.49 -0.45
C ILE A 89 8.72 -1.92 -0.56
N ALA A 90 7.66 -2.23 0.19
CA ALA A 90 7.01 -3.53 0.18
C ALA A 90 6.53 -3.93 -1.22
N HIS A 91 5.96 -2.97 -1.94
CA HIS A 91 5.51 -3.14 -3.30
C HIS A 91 6.66 -3.46 -4.27
N HIS A 92 7.76 -2.71 -4.19
CA HIS A 92 8.94 -3.00 -5.00
C HIS A 92 9.51 -4.40 -4.75
N LYS A 93 9.52 -4.83 -3.48
CA LYS A 93 9.95 -6.18 -3.10
C LYS A 93 9.06 -7.28 -3.67
N LEU A 94 7.74 -7.09 -3.60
CA LEU A 94 6.79 -8.01 -4.22
C LEU A 94 6.99 -8.13 -5.73
N VAL A 95 7.09 -7.00 -6.44
CA VAL A 95 7.26 -7.01 -7.90
C VAL A 95 8.57 -7.68 -8.29
N ASP A 96 9.67 -7.41 -7.60
CA ASP A 96 10.94 -8.09 -7.90
C ASP A 96 10.85 -9.61 -7.66
N HIS A 97 10.20 -10.03 -6.57
CA HIS A 97 9.94 -11.44 -6.29
C HIS A 97 9.08 -12.09 -7.39
N LEU A 98 7.94 -11.50 -7.76
CA LEU A 98 7.07 -12.00 -8.83
C LEU A 98 7.79 -12.04 -10.19
N ARG A 99 8.69 -11.09 -10.48
CA ARG A 99 9.49 -11.08 -11.71
C ARG A 99 10.53 -12.21 -11.74
N ARG A 100 11.10 -12.56 -10.58
CA ARG A 100 12.05 -13.67 -10.45
C ARG A 100 11.34 -15.02 -10.62
N HIS A 101 10.22 -15.22 -9.95
CA HIS A 101 9.49 -16.49 -10.00
C HIS A 101 8.58 -16.64 -11.24
N GLY A 102 8.05 -15.55 -11.78
CA GLY A 102 7.30 -15.57 -13.05
C GLY A 102 8.16 -15.92 -14.28
N ARG A 103 9.49 -15.82 -14.17
CA ARG A 103 10.43 -16.36 -15.18
C ARG A 103 10.67 -17.86 -15.05
N GLU A 104 10.39 -18.43 -13.89
CA GLU A 104 10.54 -19.87 -13.60
C GLU A 104 9.24 -20.64 -13.92
N THR A 105 8.08 -19.99 -13.87
CA THR A 105 6.75 -20.58 -14.10
C THR A 105 6.16 -20.21 -15.46
N ALA A 106 6.74 -20.71 -16.54
CA ALA A 106 6.04 -20.79 -17.84
C ALA A 106 5.32 -22.14 -17.94
N THR A 107 4.32 -22.36 -17.09
CA THR A 107 3.32 -23.45 -17.25
C THR A 107 1.96 -22.98 -16.75
N PRO A 108 0.85 -23.32 -17.44
CA PRO A 108 -0.47 -22.81 -17.12
C PRO A 108 -1.07 -23.61 -15.97
N LEU A 109 -1.48 -22.93 -14.91
CA LEU A 109 -2.38 -23.51 -13.92
C LEU A 109 -3.65 -22.65 -13.90
N GLU A 110 -4.69 -23.19 -14.53
CA GLU A 110 -6.07 -22.93 -14.14
C GLU A 110 -6.23 -23.37 -12.69
N GLU A 111 -6.65 -22.47 -11.79
CA GLU A 111 -7.64 -22.84 -10.80
C GLU A 111 -8.35 -21.64 -10.17
N ASP A 112 -9.63 -21.91 -9.96
CA ASP A 112 -10.74 -21.13 -9.45
C ASP A 112 -10.39 -20.25 -8.24
N VAL A 113 -10.70 -18.95 -8.33
CA VAL A 113 -10.60 -18.03 -7.18
C VAL A 113 -11.96 -18.03 -6.49
N PRO A 114 -12.09 -18.52 -5.24
CA PRO A 114 -13.34 -18.40 -4.51
C PRO A 114 -13.54 -16.93 -4.16
N VAL A 115 -14.52 -16.31 -4.82
CA VAL A 115 -15.01 -14.98 -4.47
C VAL A 115 -15.77 -15.13 -3.16
N SER A 116 -15.11 -14.82 -2.04
CA SER A 116 -15.78 -14.63 -0.76
C SER A 116 -16.69 -13.40 -0.89
N ASP A 117 -17.98 -13.64 -0.72
CA ASP A 117 -19.06 -12.67 -0.79
C ASP A 117 -19.09 -11.86 0.52
N ASP A 118 -18.46 -10.67 0.52
CA ASP A 118 -18.41 -9.79 1.68
C ASP A 118 -19.06 -8.44 1.34
N ALA A 119 -20.24 -8.20 1.89
CA ALA A 119 -20.97 -6.93 1.76
C ALA A 119 -20.13 -5.71 2.21
N GLU A 120 -19.18 -5.88 3.13
CA GLU A 120 -18.21 -4.84 3.53
C GLU A 120 -17.16 -4.55 2.45
N ALA A 121 -16.76 -5.56 1.66
CA ALA A 121 -15.88 -5.34 0.51
C ALA A 121 -16.61 -4.63 -0.63
N ALA A 122 -17.93 -4.84 -0.78
CA ALA A 122 -18.76 -4.11 -1.72
C ALA A 122 -18.89 -2.63 -1.34
N ASP A 123 -19.10 -2.33 -0.05
CA ASP A 123 -19.23 -0.95 0.44
C ASP A 123 -17.89 -0.19 0.37
N ALA A 124 -16.79 -0.85 0.75
CA ALA A 124 -15.44 -0.31 0.58
C ALA A 124 -15.07 -0.10 -0.91
N ARG A 125 -15.51 -0.97 -1.82
CA ARG A 125 -15.33 -0.81 -3.27
C ARG A 125 -16.16 0.36 -3.82
N MET A 126 -17.41 0.51 -3.38
CA MET A 126 -18.27 1.64 -3.74
C MET A 126 -17.69 2.98 -3.27
N ASP A 127 -17.10 3.03 -2.08
CA ASP A 127 -16.43 4.22 -1.58
C ASP A 127 -15.14 4.54 -2.35
N VAL A 128 -14.35 3.54 -2.72
CA VAL A 128 -13.16 3.73 -3.56
C VAL A 128 -13.52 4.24 -4.96
N ASP A 129 -14.52 3.65 -5.62
CA ASP A 129 -14.94 4.10 -6.94
C ASP A 129 -15.53 5.53 -6.90
N ARG A 130 -16.27 5.87 -5.84
CA ARG A 130 -16.73 7.23 -5.59
C ARG A 130 -15.58 8.21 -5.41
N MET A 131 -14.53 7.84 -4.67
CA MET A 131 -13.35 8.69 -4.50
C MET A 131 -12.59 8.85 -5.82
N LEU A 132 -12.39 7.77 -6.57
CA LEU A 132 -11.70 7.79 -7.85
C LEU A 132 -12.46 8.56 -8.95
N SER A 133 -13.79 8.67 -8.84
CA SER A 133 -14.60 9.51 -9.75
C SER A 133 -14.24 11.00 -9.70
N SER A 134 -13.53 11.45 -8.66
CA SER A 134 -13.10 12.84 -8.52
C SER A 134 -11.87 13.22 -9.34
N VAL A 135 -11.21 12.26 -9.99
CA VAL A 135 -10.05 12.46 -10.86
C VAL A 135 -10.32 11.93 -12.26
N SER A 136 -9.52 12.32 -13.24
CA SER A 136 -9.63 11.80 -14.61
C SER A 136 -9.54 10.27 -14.63
N GLU A 137 -10.29 9.61 -15.50
CA GLU A 137 -10.30 8.15 -15.66
C GLU A 137 -8.89 7.56 -15.83
N ARG A 138 -8.03 8.22 -16.62
CA ARG A 138 -6.62 7.83 -16.77
C ARG A 138 -5.86 7.80 -15.44
N THR A 139 -6.03 8.83 -14.63
CA THR A 139 -5.39 8.93 -13.30
C THR A 139 -6.00 7.94 -12.31
N ALA A 140 -7.32 7.75 -12.34
CA ALA A 140 -8.00 6.73 -11.55
C ALA A 140 -7.49 5.32 -11.88
N GLY A 141 -7.33 5.00 -13.17
CA GLY A 141 -6.78 3.73 -13.64
C GLY A 141 -5.35 3.50 -13.18
N LEU A 142 -4.49 4.53 -13.26
CA LEU A 142 -3.12 4.46 -12.73
C LEU A 142 -3.10 4.26 -11.20
N ILE A 143 -3.98 4.93 -10.46
CA ILE A 143 -4.10 4.75 -9.01
C ILE A 143 -4.58 3.32 -8.70
N ARG A 144 -5.58 2.79 -9.41
CA ARG A 144 -6.08 1.44 -9.21
C ARG A 144 -4.99 0.40 -9.46
N LYS A 145 -4.36 0.47 -10.63
CA LYS A 145 -3.23 -0.38 -11.02
C LYS A 145 -2.12 -0.38 -9.97
N VAL A 146 -1.66 0.80 -9.55
CA VAL A 146 -0.48 0.89 -8.68
C VAL A 146 -0.80 0.71 -7.19
N LYS A 147 -1.95 1.22 -6.72
CA LYS A 147 -2.28 1.27 -5.28
C LYS A 147 -3.21 0.16 -4.83
N ILE A 148 -4.03 -0.38 -5.72
CA ILE A 148 -5.02 -1.42 -5.39
C ILE A 148 -4.51 -2.77 -5.89
N GLU A 149 -4.26 -2.88 -7.19
CA GLU A 149 -3.82 -4.12 -7.86
C GLU A 149 -2.34 -4.44 -7.58
N GLY A 150 -1.53 -3.42 -7.26
CA GLY A 150 -0.12 -3.61 -6.98
C GLY A 150 0.69 -3.90 -8.25
N GLN A 151 0.47 -3.12 -9.30
CA GLN A 151 1.42 -3.00 -10.41
C GLN A 151 2.52 -2.00 -10.05
N SER A 152 3.75 -2.21 -10.54
CA SER A 152 4.83 -1.23 -10.44
C SER A 152 4.55 0.02 -11.29
N ILE A 153 5.24 1.11 -10.95
CA ILE A 153 5.23 2.33 -11.76
C ILE A 153 5.73 2.07 -13.19
N ASP A 154 6.67 1.15 -13.34
CA ASP A 154 7.29 0.79 -14.61
C ASP A 154 6.32 -0.02 -15.51
N GLU A 155 5.60 -0.98 -14.94
CA GLU A 155 4.53 -1.71 -15.65
C GLU A 155 3.39 -0.78 -16.02
N ALA A 156 2.90 0.04 -15.09
CA ALA A 156 1.86 1.02 -15.38
C ALA A 156 2.30 2.03 -16.46
N ALA A 157 3.58 2.40 -16.49
CA ALA A 157 4.17 3.23 -17.55
C ALA A 157 4.14 2.53 -18.91
N ARG A 158 4.54 1.26 -18.99
CA ARG A 158 4.47 0.46 -20.23
C ARG A 158 3.04 0.29 -20.71
N ASP A 159 2.13 -0.11 -19.83
CA ASP A 159 0.72 -0.34 -20.13
C ASP A 159 0.01 0.90 -20.68
N THR A 160 0.40 2.09 -20.21
CA THR A 160 -0.27 3.35 -20.55
C THR A 160 0.50 4.22 -21.54
N GLY A 161 1.66 3.74 -22.03
CA GLY A 161 2.56 4.49 -22.90
C GLY A 161 3.14 5.77 -22.28
N LEU A 162 3.15 5.86 -20.94
CA LEU A 162 3.65 7.02 -20.20
C LEU A 162 5.09 6.82 -19.74
N SER A 163 5.80 7.90 -19.44
CA SER A 163 7.04 7.80 -18.68
C SER A 163 6.75 7.48 -17.21
N GLN A 164 7.67 6.79 -16.53
CA GLN A 164 7.55 6.52 -15.08
C GLN A 164 7.35 7.81 -14.26
N SER A 165 8.01 8.90 -14.66
CA SER A 165 7.84 10.22 -14.03
C SER A 165 6.43 10.76 -14.22
N ALA A 166 5.86 10.62 -15.42
CA ALA A 166 4.47 11.02 -15.69
C ALA A 166 3.47 10.20 -14.87
N VAL A 167 3.69 8.89 -14.73
CA VAL A 167 2.86 8.01 -13.88
C VAL A 167 2.92 8.45 -12.40
N LYS A 168 4.11 8.70 -11.85
CA LYS A 168 4.28 9.19 -10.46
C LYS A 168 3.58 10.52 -10.24
N VAL A 169 3.74 11.47 -11.16
CA VAL A 169 3.11 12.80 -11.08
C VAL A 169 1.58 12.69 -11.16
N ALA A 170 1.06 11.88 -12.07
CA ALA A 170 -0.38 11.66 -12.21
C ALA A 170 -0.98 11.08 -10.93
N ILE A 171 -0.38 10.01 -10.39
CA ILE A 171 -0.84 9.38 -9.14
C ILE A 171 -0.77 10.37 -7.97
N HIS A 172 0.34 11.10 -7.81
CA HIS A 172 0.49 12.08 -6.74
C HIS A 172 -0.59 13.18 -6.80
N ARG A 173 -0.80 13.77 -7.98
CA ARG A 173 -1.83 14.81 -8.17
C ARG A 173 -3.25 14.27 -7.98
N GLY A 174 -3.50 13.05 -8.45
CA GLY A 174 -4.79 12.38 -8.25
C GLY A 174 -5.09 12.16 -6.77
N LEU A 175 -4.15 11.60 -6.02
CA LEU A 175 -4.29 11.41 -4.56
C LEU A 175 -4.44 12.73 -3.81
N ALA A 176 -3.71 13.79 -4.20
CA ALA A 176 -3.87 15.12 -3.61
C ALA A 176 -5.27 15.72 -3.90
N THR A 177 -5.83 15.45 -5.08
CA THR A 177 -7.18 15.90 -5.45
C THR A 177 -8.25 15.19 -4.63
N ILE A 178 -8.11 13.86 -4.49
CA ILE A 178 -8.97 13.04 -3.63
C ILE A 178 -8.89 13.53 -2.17
N ALA A 179 -7.67 13.73 -1.65
CA ALA A 179 -7.45 14.23 -0.30
C ALA A 179 -8.04 15.63 -0.08
N LYS A 180 -7.97 16.54 -1.05
CA LYS A 180 -8.63 17.87 -0.93
C LYS A 180 -10.15 17.78 -0.91
N ARG A 181 -10.72 16.89 -1.71
CA ARG A 181 -12.17 16.78 -1.88
C ARG A 181 -12.84 16.00 -0.77
N PHE A 182 -12.13 15.04 -0.18
CA PHE A 182 -12.66 14.12 0.83
C PHE A 182 -11.96 14.25 2.20
N GLY A 183 -10.83 14.93 2.30
CA GLY A 183 -10.05 15.10 3.55
C GLY A 183 -10.47 16.28 4.43
N GLY A 184 -11.68 16.83 4.23
CA GLY A 184 -12.15 18.03 4.96
C GLY A 184 -13.59 18.02 5.47
N LYS A 185 -14.37 16.95 5.30
CA LYS A 185 -15.73 16.85 5.86
C LYS A 185 -15.99 15.47 6.44
N GLY A 186 -16.14 15.44 7.76
CA GLY A 186 -16.85 14.37 8.45
C GLY A 186 -18.23 14.21 7.82
N HIS A 187 -18.58 12.96 7.56
CA HIS A 187 -19.91 12.56 7.11
C HIS A 187 -20.83 12.57 8.34
N ASP A 188 -21.46 13.71 8.58
CA ASP A 188 -22.60 13.84 9.48
C ASP A 188 -23.86 13.58 8.67
N ARG A 189 -24.39 12.34 8.74
CA ARG A 189 -25.79 11.95 8.53
C ARG A 189 -26.06 10.60 9.20
#